data_AF-A0A8X7QSS8-F1
#
_entry.id   AF-A0A8X7QSS8-F1
#
_cell.length_a   1.000
_cell.length_b   1.000
_cell.length_c   1.000
_cell.angle_alpha   90.00
_cell.angle_beta   90.00
_cell.angle_gamma   90.00
#
_symmetry.space_group_name_H-M   'P 1'
#
loop_
_entity.id
_entity.type
_entity.pdbx_description
1 polymer ?
#
loop_
_entity_poly.entity_id
_entity_poly.type
_entity_poly.pdbx_seq_one_letter_code
_entity_poly.pdbx_strand_id
1 'polypeptide(L)'
;MCLYVDTFLCFKQISDLIRYDSCKGEETLVYILTLGVVESYRKRGIAKLLIKEVIKYASSIPVCRGVYLHVIAHNSPAIRLYKRMSFRCVRRLHGFYIINGQHFDAFLFVYFINGSRSPCSPFDLVVLVLNYMRSGIKSVASKITMKHEEKGLKWLKCKDMTRCLLPTQNKRNLASERASSGYDYV
;
A
#
# COMPACT_ATOMS: atom_id res chain seq x y z
N MET A 1 1.09 35.88 -16.14
CA MET A 1 1.91 35.11 -17.10
C MET A 1 1.43 33.67 -17.06
N CYS A 2 0.48 33.31 -17.92
CA CYS A 2 0.03 31.93 -18.07
C CYS A 2 1.04 31.22 -18.96
N LEU A 3 1.78 30.28 -18.39
CA LEU A 3 2.59 29.35 -19.16
C LEU A 3 1.61 28.37 -19.81
N TYR A 4 1.72 28.18 -21.13
CA TYR A 4 1.00 27.12 -21.82
C TYR A 4 1.54 25.79 -21.28
N VAL A 5 0.79 25.18 -20.36
CA VAL A 5 1.13 23.86 -19.83
C VAL A 5 0.14 22.91 -20.46
N ASP A 6 0.64 22.08 -21.37
CA ASP A 6 -0.17 21.02 -21.97
C ASP A 6 -0.57 20.03 -20.87
N THR A 7 -1.85 20.09 -20.47
CA THR A 7 -2.43 19.23 -19.44
C THR A 7 -2.33 17.74 -19.82
N PHE A 8 -2.33 17.42 -21.12
CA PHE A 8 -2.22 16.03 -21.59
C PHE A 8 -0.80 15.50 -21.43
N LEU A 9 0.21 16.31 -21.77
CA LEU A 9 1.62 15.94 -21.54
C LEU A 9 1.91 15.81 -20.03
N CYS A 10 1.34 16.71 -19.22
CA CYS A 10 1.41 16.67 -17.76
C CYS A 10 0.86 15.34 -17.21
N PHE A 11 -0.32 14.93 -17.68
CA PHE A 11 -0.96 13.68 -17.26
C PHE A 11 -0.15 12.45 -17.66
N LYS A 12 0.43 12.40 -18.87
CA LYS A 12 1.29 11.28 -19.29
C LYS A 12 2.50 11.09 -18.38
N GLN A 13 3.20 12.17 -18.05
CA GLN A 13 4.43 12.08 -17.25
C GLN A 13 4.19 11.60 -15.82
N ILE A 14 3.06 11.99 -15.22
CA ILE A 14 2.69 11.49 -13.90
C ILE A 14 2.11 10.07 -13.98
N SER A 15 1.36 9.73 -15.04
CA SER A 15 0.81 8.39 -15.27
C SER A 15 1.92 7.33 -15.35
N ASP A 16 3.01 7.61 -16.06
CA ASP A 16 4.17 6.72 -16.13
C ASP A 16 4.80 6.46 -14.74
N LEU A 17 4.76 7.45 -13.84
CA LEU A 17 5.26 7.34 -12.47
C LEU A 17 4.32 6.51 -11.58
N ILE A 18 3.00 6.71 -11.68
CA ILE A 18 2.00 6.01 -10.87
C ILE A 18 1.83 4.55 -11.33
N ARG A 19 1.83 4.32 -12.65
CA ARG A 19 1.60 2.98 -13.23
C ARG A 19 2.69 1.99 -12.85
N TYR A 20 3.90 2.48 -12.55
CA TYR A 20 4.97 1.66 -11.99
C TYR A 20 4.63 1.13 -10.58
N ASP A 21 3.80 1.84 -9.80
CA ASP A 21 3.50 1.54 -8.40
C ASP A 21 2.15 0.81 -8.22
N SER A 22 1.17 1.05 -9.10
CA SER A 22 -0.20 0.53 -8.91
C SER A 22 -0.44 -0.83 -9.55
N CYS A 23 -0.46 -1.88 -8.73
CA CYS A 23 -1.03 -3.18 -9.07
C CYS A 23 -2.54 -3.30 -8.75
N LYS A 24 -3.20 -2.24 -8.24
CA LYS A 24 -4.56 -2.33 -7.70
C LYS A 24 -5.37 -1.01 -7.85
N GLY A 25 -6.26 -0.98 -8.85
CA GLY A 25 -7.39 -0.03 -8.95
C GLY A 25 -7.10 1.33 -9.59
N GLU A 26 -8.19 2.06 -9.86
CA GLU A 26 -8.20 3.44 -10.40
C GLU A 26 -7.72 4.43 -9.33
N GLU A 27 -6.44 4.78 -9.36
CA GLU A 27 -5.86 5.78 -8.47
C GLU A 27 -5.96 7.17 -9.08
N THR A 28 -6.38 8.16 -8.30
CA THR A 28 -6.49 9.55 -8.77
C THR A 28 -5.43 10.45 -8.16
N LEU A 29 -5.09 11.52 -8.87
CA LEU A 29 -4.23 12.59 -8.38
C LEU A 29 -4.86 13.95 -8.64
N VAL A 30 -4.62 14.90 -7.74
CA VAL A 30 -5.04 16.29 -7.89
C VAL A 30 -3.89 17.12 -8.45
N TYR A 31 -4.14 17.83 -9.54
CA TYR A 31 -3.16 18.71 -10.17
C TYR A 31 -3.37 20.17 -9.77
N ILE A 32 -2.33 20.84 -9.28
CA ILE A 32 -2.33 22.30 -9.13
C ILE A 32 -1.76 22.91 -10.41
N LEU A 33 -2.66 23.36 -11.30
CA LEU A 33 -2.28 23.96 -12.59
C LEU A 33 -1.54 25.30 -12.41
N THR A 34 -2.10 26.19 -11.58
CA THR A 34 -1.52 27.51 -11.33
C THR A 34 -1.67 27.90 -9.88
N LEU A 35 -0.61 28.47 -9.31
CA LEU A 35 -0.64 29.10 -8.01
C LEU A 35 0.19 30.39 -8.05
N GLY A 36 -0.46 31.51 -7.79
CA GLY A 36 0.15 32.84 -7.80
C GLY A 36 -0.31 33.67 -6.61
N VAL A 37 0.61 34.46 -6.06
CA VAL A 37 0.29 35.49 -5.08
C VAL A 37 0.86 36.80 -5.60
N VAL A 38 0.00 37.82 -5.63
CA VAL A 38 0.36 39.20 -6.00
C VAL A 38 1.55 39.66 -5.15
N GLU A 39 2.50 40.35 -5.75
CA GLU A 39 3.80 40.64 -5.15
C GLU A 39 3.71 41.33 -3.79
N SER A 40 2.85 42.33 -3.65
CA SER A 40 2.57 43.07 -2.41
C SER A 40 2.04 42.20 -1.26
N TYR A 41 1.52 41.01 -1.57
CA TYR A 41 0.95 40.05 -0.62
C TYR A 41 1.80 38.80 -0.43
N ARG A 42 2.99 38.71 -1.06
CA ARG A 42 3.91 37.59 -0.86
C ARG A 42 4.47 37.59 0.57
N LYS A 43 5.04 36.44 0.98
CA LYS A 43 5.63 36.21 2.31
C LYS A 43 4.64 36.33 3.50
N ARG A 44 3.33 36.45 3.25
CA ARG A 44 2.27 36.44 4.27
C ARG A 44 1.61 35.07 4.50
N GLY A 45 2.16 34.00 3.90
CA GLY A 45 1.63 32.64 4.06
C GLY A 45 0.39 32.29 3.22
N ILE A 46 -0.11 33.20 2.36
CA ILE A 46 -1.32 32.98 1.55
C ILE A 46 -1.22 31.72 0.68
N ALA A 47 -0.14 31.57 -0.10
CA ALA A 47 0.07 30.37 -0.92
C ALA A 47 0.08 29.09 -0.08
N LYS A 48 0.65 29.14 1.13
CA LYS A 48 0.68 27.99 2.06
C LYS A 48 -0.73 27.62 2.53
N LEU A 49 -1.59 28.60 2.80
CA LEU A 49 -2.98 28.36 3.17
C LEU A 49 -3.77 27.75 2.01
N LEU A 50 -3.63 28.29 0.80
CA LEU A 50 -4.29 27.74 -0.39
C LEU A 50 -3.88 26.29 -0.65
N ILE A 51 -2.58 25.98 -0.62
CA ILE A 51 -2.09 24.61 -0.79
C ILE A 51 -2.63 23.69 0.31
N LYS A 52 -2.72 24.16 1.56
CA LYS A 52 -3.29 23.36 2.67
C LYS A 52 -4.74 22.97 2.41
N GLU A 53 -5.56 23.90 1.92
CA GLU A 53 -6.96 23.58 1.57
C GLU A 53 -7.04 22.58 0.41
N VAL A 54 -6.17 22.69 -0.60
CA VAL A 54 -6.09 21.68 -1.68
C VAL A 54 -5.69 20.32 -1.14
N ILE A 55 -4.68 20.24 -0.25
CA ILE A 55 -4.28 18.98 0.39
C ILE A 55 -5.41 18.40 1.22
N LYS A 56 -6.14 19.23 1.98
CA LYS A 56 -7.29 18.81 2.76
C LYS A 56 -8.39 18.21 1.88
N TYR A 57 -8.74 18.89 0.79
CA TYR A 57 -9.69 18.40 -0.21
C TYR A 57 -9.22 17.09 -0.87
N ALA A 58 -7.97 17.02 -1.29
CA ALA A 58 -7.42 15.80 -1.88
C ALA A 58 -7.45 14.63 -0.88
N SER A 59 -7.17 14.90 0.40
CA SER A 59 -7.18 13.89 1.46
C SER A 59 -8.58 13.39 1.79
N SER A 60 -9.63 14.15 1.50
CA SER A 60 -11.02 13.67 1.69
C SER A 60 -11.47 12.69 0.60
N ILE A 61 -10.68 12.50 -0.47
CA ILE A 61 -11.00 11.57 -1.56
C ILE A 61 -10.23 10.25 -1.32
N PRO A 62 -10.90 9.13 -0.98
CA PRO A 62 -10.21 7.90 -0.57
C PRO A 62 -9.28 7.28 -1.64
N VAL A 63 -9.66 7.45 -2.92
CA VAL A 63 -8.89 6.95 -4.07
C VAL A 63 -7.77 7.91 -4.50
N CYS A 64 -7.72 9.11 -3.94
CA CYS A 64 -6.68 10.07 -4.28
C CYS A 64 -5.37 9.68 -3.59
N ARG A 65 -4.29 9.63 -4.38
CA ARG A 65 -2.95 9.26 -3.90
C ARG A 65 -2.04 10.45 -3.72
N GLY A 66 -2.38 11.62 -4.26
CA GLY A 66 -1.50 12.76 -4.07
C GLY A 66 -1.93 14.01 -4.79
N VAL A 67 -1.23 15.09 -4.42
CA VAL A 67 -1.29 16.38 -5.09
C VAL A 67 0.01 16.59 -5.82
N TYR A 68 -0.03 16.96 -7.09
CA TYR A 68 1.18 17.20 -7.88
C TYR A 68 1.13 18.54 -8.60
N LEU A 69 2.31 19.05 -8.94
CA LEU A 69 2.48 20.31 -9.64
C LEU A 69 3.82 20.37 -10.38
N HIS A 70 3.87 21.24 -11.37
CA HIS A 70 5.11 21.64 -12.03
C HIS A 70 5.57 23.00 -11.53
N VAL A 71 6.88 23.17 -11.42
CA VAL A 71 7.51 24.46 -11.13
C VAL A 71 8.72 24.66 -12.02
N ILE A 72 8.83 25.83 -12.64
CA ILE A 72 10.00 26.17 -13.45
C ILE A 72 11.27 26.19 -12.59
N ALA A 73 12.37 25.64 -13.11
CA ALA A 73 13.56 25.32 -12.33
C ALA A 73 14.23 26.53 -11.64
N HIS A 74 14.06 27.74 -12.20
CA HIS A 74 14.61 28.96 -11.64
C HIS A 74 13.70 29.67 -10.62
N ASN A 75 12.48 29.17 -10.37
CA ASN A 75 11.56 29.75 -9.37
C ASN A 75 11.90 29.27 -7.94
N SER A 76 13.05 29.75 -7.44
CA SER A 76 13.57 29.42 -6.11
C SER A 76 12.58 29.66 -4.96
N PRO A 77 11.76 30.75 -4.95
CA PRO A 77 10.75 30.95 -3.91
C PRO A 77 9.70 29.83 -3.86
N ALA A 78 9.16 29.43 -5.02
CA ALA A 78 8.16 28.36 -5.10
C ALA A 78 8.76 27.01 -4.73
N ILE A 79 9.97 26.69 -5.23
CA ILE A 79 10.68 25.45 -4.88
C ILE A 79 10.87 25.33 -3.37
N ARG A 80 11.28 26.41 -2.68
CA ARG A 80 11.42 26.41 -1.22
C ARG A 80 10.08 26.24 -0.51
N LEU A 81 9.01 26.87 -1.00
CA LEU A 81 7.67 26.71 -0.45
C LEU A 81 7.24 25.24 -0.51
N TYR A 82 7.31 24.61 -1.68
CA TYR A 82 6.89 23.22 -1.87
C TYR A 82 7.69 22.24 -1.01
N LYS A 83 9.03 22.39 -0.97
CA LYS A 83 9.87 21.57 -0.08
C LYS A 83 9.50 21.72 1.39
N ARG A 84 9.23 22.95 1.87
CA ARG A 84 8.79 23.20 3.26
C ARG A 84 7.40 22.66 3.56
N MET A 85 6.58 22.45 2.53
CA MET A 85 5.28 21.82 2.63
C MET A 85 5.34 20.30 2.38
N SER A 86 6.54 19.71 2.46
CA SER A 86 6.78 18.27 2.30
C SER A 86 6.42 17.69 0.93
N PHE A 87 6.28 18.54 -0.11
CA PHE A 87 6.29 18.04 -1.48
C PHE A 87 7.68 17.50 -1.82
N ARG A 88 7.71 16.35 -2.46
CA ARG A 88 8.93 15.69 -2.94
C ARG A 88 9.14 16.02 -4.41
N CYS A 89 10.36 16.41 -4.77
CA CYS A 89 10.75 16.51 -6.17
C CYS A 89 10.95 15.09 -6.70
N VAL A 90 10.08 14.64 -7.61
CA VAL A 90 10.14 13.28 -8.17
C VAL A 90 10.90 13.24 -9.49
N ARG A 91 10.91 14.35 -10.24
CA ARG A 91 11.54 14.41 -11.56
C ARG A 91 11.95 15.82 -11.96
N ARG A 92 13.03 15.93 -12.73
CA ARG A 92 13.39 17.11 -13.53
C ARG A 92 13.03 16.86 -14.99
N LEU A 93 12.38 17.82 -15.61
CA LEU A 93 11.87 17.77 -16.97
C LEU A 93 12.64 18.81 -17.79
N HIS A 94 13.43 18.33 -18.73
CA HIS A 94 14.28 19.20 -19.53
C HIS A 94 13.48 19.90 -20.64
N GLY A 95 13.68 21.21 -20.78
CA GLY A 95 13.06 22.02 -21.83
C GLY A 95 11.52 22.02 -21.84
N PHE A 96 10.90 21.76 -20.69
CA PHE A 96 9.45 21.60 -20.54
C PHE A 96 8.65 22.89 -20.83
N TYR A 97 9.14 24.04 -20.39
CA TYR A 97 8.50 25.33 -20.67
C TYR A 97 9.16 26.02 -21.84
N ILE A 98 8.36 26.61 -22.72
CA ILE A 98 8.85 27.53 -23.76
C ILE A 98 8.36 28.93 -23.39
N ILE A 99 9.29 29.83 -23.12
CA ILE A 99 9.01 31.22 -22.75
C ILE A 99 9.86 32.10 -23.64
N ASN A 100 9.23 32.97 -24.43
CA ASN A 100 9.92 33.86 -25.37
C ASN A 100 10.87 33.11 -26.32
N GLY A 101 10.47 31.94 -26.81
CA GLY A 101 11.27 31.10 -27.70
C GLY A 101 12.41 30.34 -27.02
N GLN A 102 12.62 30.51 -25.71
CA GLN A 102 13.64 29.80 -24.96
C GLN A 102 13.03 28.65 -24.15
N HIS A 103 13.75 27.52 -24.13
CA HIS A 103 13.40 26.34 -23.35
C HIS A 103 13.86 26.47 -21.90
N PHE A 104 12.99 26.11 -20.97
CA PHE A 104 13.27 26.08 -19.54
C PHE A 104 12.86 24.76 -18.92
N ASP A 105 13.70 24.28 -18.01
CA ASP A 105 13.43 23.08 -17.25
C ASP A 105 12.31 23.29 -16.22
N ALA A 106 11.61 22.20 -15.91
CA ALA A 106 10.65 22.12 -14.83
C ALA A 106 11.02 21.05 -13.81
N PHE A 107 10.60 21.23 -12.57
CA PHE A 107 10.57 20.19 -11.55
C PHE A 107 9.14 19.75 -11.33
N LEU A 108 8.93 18.43 -11.30
CA LEU A 108 7.69 17.80 -10.89
C LEU A 108 7.75 17.53 -9.39
N PHE A 109 6.83 18.14 -8.65
CA PHE A 109 6.67 17.96 -7.21
C PHE A 109 5.39 17.18 -6.91
N VAL A 110 5.48 16.25 -5.95
CA VAL A 110 4.34 15.42 -5.51
C VAL A 110 4.26 15.44 -3.98
N TYR A 111 3.05 15.63 -3.46
CA TYR A 111 2.68 15.43 -2.07
C TYR A 111 1.81 14.18 -1.97
N PHE A 112 2.33 13.15 -1.31
CA PHE A 112 1.70 11.84 -1.18
C PHE A 112 0.67 11.84 -0.04
N ILE A 113 -0.53 11.30 -0.30
CA ILE A 113 -1.63 11.16 0.67
C ILE A 113 -2.22 9.75 0.66
N ASN A 114 -3.05 9.44 1.66
CA ASN A 114 -3.80 8.18 1.76
C ASN A 114 -2.93 6.91 1.66
N GLY A 115 -1.75 6.95 2.28
CA GLY A 115 -0.85 5.80 2.34
C GLY A 115 -0.04 5.53 1.07
N SER A 116 -0.15 6.39 0.05
CA SER A 116 0.79 6.35 -1.08
C SER A 116 2.20 6.58 -0.58
N ARG A 117 3.13 5.74 -1.03
CA ARG A 117 4.54 5.88 -0.70
C ARG A 117 5.28 6.40 -1.92
N SER A 118 6.24 7.28 -1.67
CA SER A 118 7.26 7.56 -2.67
C SER A 118 8.23 6.38 -2.67
N PRO A 119 8.49 5.70 -3.79
CA PRO A 119 9.37 4.51 -3.84
C PRO A 119 10.87 4.78 -3.53
N CYS A 120 11.20 5.93 -2.92
CA CYS A 120 12.57 6.43 -2.83
C CYS A 120 13.14 6.45 -1.40
N SER A 121 12.63 5.65 -0.45
CA SER A 121 13.23 5.50 0.89
C SER A 121 14.03 4.19 1.00
N PRO A 122 15.24 4.20 1.60
CA PRO A 122 15.96 2.96 1.93
C PRO A 122 15.10 1.98 2.76
N PHE A 123 14.20 2.55 3.56
CA PHE A 123 13.28 1.79 4.40
C PHE A 123 12.24 1.00 3.59
N ASP A 124 11.84 1.47 2.41
CA ASP A 124 10.91 0.74 1.54
C ASP A 124 11.58 -0.46 0.88
N LEU A 125 12.88 -0.35 0.59
CA LEU A 125 13.71 -1.46 0.12
C LEU A 125 13.84 -2.54 1.21
N VAL A 126 14.05 -2.12 2.47
CA VAL A 126 14.04 -3.02 3.63
C VAL A 126 12.67 -3.69 3.81
N VAL A 127 11.56 -2.94 3.71
CA VAL A 127 10.21 -3.50 3.80
C VAL A 127 9.92 -4.47 2.65
N LEU A 128 10.36 -4.17 1.44
CA LEU A 128 10.24 -5.06 0.28
C LEU A 128 11.01 -6.37 0.51
N VAL A 129 12.26 -6.28 0.96
CA VAL A 129 13.08 -7.44 1.32
C VAL A 129 12.43 -8.25 2.44
N LEU A 130 11.93 -7.61 3.50
CA LEU A 130 11.24 -8.29 4.59
C LEU A 130 9.97 -9.01 4.12
N ASN A 131 9.17 -8.38 3.27
CA ASN A 131 7.96 -8.99 2.71
C ASN A 131 8.30 -10.19 1.82
N TYR A 132 9.34 -10.09 1.00
CA TYR A 132 9.85 -11.20 0.19
C TYR A 132 10.29 -12.38 1.07
N MET A 133 11.08 -12.11 2.11
CA MET A 133 11.55 -13.14 3.06
C MET A 133 10.39 -13.79 3.81
N ARG A 134 9.38 -13.00 4.23
CA ARG A 134 8.18 -13.51 4.91
C ARG A 134 7.34 -14.42 4.01
N SER A 135 7.29 -14.13 2.70
CA SER A 135 6.66 -15.01 1.71
C SER A 135 7.43 -16.33 1.54
N GLY A 136 8.76 -16.26 1.47
CA GLY A 136 9.63 -17.43 1.40
C GLY A 136 9.47 -18.37 2.60
N ILE A 137 9.40 -17.80 3.81
CA ILE A 137 9.21 -18.59 5.05
C ILE A 137 7.86 -19.30 5.05
N LYS A 138 6.78 -18.65 4.61
CA LYS A 138 5.45 -19.29 4.51
C LYS A 138 5.43 -20.47 3.54
N SER A 139 6.14 -20.34 2.40
CA SER A 139 6.27 -21.39 1.39
C SER A 139 7.09 -22.60 1.86
N VAL A 140 8.13 -22.35 2.67
CA VAL A 140 8.94 -23.43 3.24
C VAL A 140 8.21 -24.08 4.43
N ALA A 141 7.52 -23.30 5.26
CA ALA A 141 6.72 -23.81 6.37
C ALA A 141 5.58 -24.73 5.87
N SER A 142 4.85 -24.35 4.82
CA SER A 142 3.81 -25.21 4.24
C SER A 142 4.39 -26.51 3.65
N LYS A 143 5.57 -26.46 3.04
CA LYS A 143 6.27 -27.67 2.57
C LYS A 143 6.77 -28.56 3.70
N ILE A 144 7.18 -28.02 4.84
CA ILE A 144 7.64 -28.80 5.99
C ILE A 144 6.46 -29.49 6.69
N THR A 145 5.30 -28.83 6.81
CA THR A 145 4.09 -29.45 7.38
C THR A 145 3.60 -30.63 6.54
N MET A 146 3.60 -30.50 5.20
CA MET A 146 3.27 -31.61 4.29
C MET A 146 4.28 -32.77 4.37
N LYS A 147 5.57 -32.45 4.55
CA LYS A 147 6.64 -33.46 4.70
C LYS A 147 6.61 -34.18 6.05
N HIS A 148 5.93 -33.62 7.07
CA HIS A 148 5.71 -34.28 8.36
C HIS A 148 4.52 -35.26 8.30
N GLU A 149 3.46 -34.95 7.56
CA GLU A 149 2.30 -35.85 7.37
C GLU A 149 2.66 -37.09 6.54
N GLU A 150 3.47 -36.96 5.46
CA GLU A 150 3.93 -38.12 4.69
C GLU A 150 4.84 -39.08 5.49
N LYS A 151 5.58 -38.56 6.49
CA LYS A 151 6.43 -39.38 7.37
C LYS A 151 5.65 -39.99 8.54
N GLY A 152 4.59 -39.33 9.01
CA GLY A 152 3.70 -39.85 10.07
C GLY A 152 2.93 -41.10 9.64
N LEU A 153 2.45 -41.17 8.40
CA LEU A 153 1.75 -42.37 7.88
C LEU A 153 2.68 -43.58 7.66
N LYS A 154 3.98 -43.39 7.47
CA LYS A 154 4.94 -44.50 7.33
C LYS A 154 5.29 -45.19 8.65
N TRP A 155 5.15 -44.50 9.79
CA TRP A 155 5.47 -45.05 11.11
C TRP A 155 4.27 -45.67 11.85
N LEU A 156 3.07 -45.66 11.25
CA LEU A 156 1.88 -46.32 11.80
C LEU A 156 1.64 -47.72 11.23
N LYS A 157 2.37 -48.14 10.19
CA LYS A 157 2.16 -49.43 9.49
C LYS A 157 3.05 -50.58 9.96
N CYS A 158 3.80 -50.41 11.05
CA CYS A 158 4.76 -51.42 11.55
C CYS A 158 4.67 -51.65 13.06
N LYS A 159 3.45 -51.67 13.61
CA LYS A 159 3.25 -52.03 15.03
C LYS A 159 2.07 -52.98 15.26
N ASP A 160 1.82 -53.86 14.29
CA ASP A 160 0.86 -54.96 14.38
C ASP A 160 1.57 -56.31 14.16
N MET A 161 2.56 -56.67 14.98
CA MET A 161 3.02 -58.07 15.02
C MET A 161 3.87 -58.39 16.25
N THR A 162 3.33 -58.32 17.48
CA THR A 162 3.85 -59.19 18.54
C THR A 162 2.80 -59.44 19.63
N ARG A 163 2.51 -60.73 19.84
CA ARG A 163 1.76 -61.36 20.94
C ARG A 163 0.25 -61.57 20.74
N CYS A 164 -0.06 -62.57 19.93
CA CYS A 164 -1.11 -63.52 20.28
C CYS A 164 -0.53 -64.57 21.25
N LEU A 165 -1.29 -64.94 22.30
CA LEU A 165 -1.50 -66.30 22.86
C LEU A 165 -2.17 -66.21 24.26
N LEU A 166 -3.52 -66.17 24.26
CA LEU A 166 -4.57 -66.93 25.02
C LEU A 166 -4.24 -67.71 26.33
N PRO A 167 -5.23 -68.19 27.18
CA PRO A 167 -6.69 -67.93 27.22
C PRO A 167 -7.41 -67.93 28.64
N THR A 168 -8.71 -67.59 28.61
CA THR A 168 -9.89 -68.18 29.35
C THR A 168 -10.43 -67.65 30.70
N GLN A 169 -11.80 -67.67 30.77
CA GLN A 169 -12.75 -67.72 31.92
C GLN A 169 -13.20 -66.37 32.53
N ASN A 170 -14.47 -66.05 32.86
CA ASN A 170 -15.78 -66.71 32.78
C ASN A 170 -16.90 -65.71 33.19
N LYS A 171 -18.14 -65.93 32.69
CA LYS A 171 -19.47 -65.77 33.34
C LYS A 171 -20.07 -64.41 33.81
N ARG A 172 -21.22 -64.08 33.16
CA ARG A 172 -22.61 -63.81 33.70
C ARG A 172 -22.83 -62.56 34.58
N ASN A 173 -23.95 -61.82 34.62
CA ASN A 173 -25.35 -61.96 34.16
C ASN A 173 -26.17 -60.68 34.51
N LEU A 174 -27.32 -60.45 33.82
CA LEU A 174 -28.61 -59.83 34.26
C LEU A 174 -28.62 -58.40 34.87
N ALA A 175 -29.69 -57.60 34.89
CA ALA A 175 -30.95 -57.38 34.15
C ALA A 175 -31.70 -56.24 34.90
N SER A 176 -32.66 -55.57 34.23
CA SER A 176 -33.70 -54.67 34.78
C SER A 176 -33.23 -53.28 35.25
N GLU A 177 -33.93 -52.17 35.06
CA GLU A 177 -35.38 -51.98 34.95
C GLU A 177 -35.76 -50.61 34.33
N ARG A 178 -36.99 -50.50 33.79
CA ARG A 178 -37.61 -49.31 33.19
C ARG A 178 -38.37 -48.46 34.23
N ALA A 179 -38.51 -47.16 33.96
CA ALA A 179 -39.72 -46.30 34.05
C ALA A 179 -39.24 -44.82 34.02
N SER A 180 -39.64 -43.88 33.16
CA SER A 180 -40.94 -43.39 32.68
C SER A 180 -41.87 -42.84 33.76
N SER A 181 -41.86 -41.51 33.95
CA SER A 181 -43.08 -40.72 34.19
C SER A 181 -42.80 -39.24 33.97
N GLY A 182 -43.49 -38.63 33.01
CA GLY A 182 -43.70 -37.17 32.99
C GLY A 182 -44.80 -36.77 33.99
N TYR A 183 -44.88 -35.48 34.33
CA TYR A 183 -46.01 -34.57 34.10
C TYR A 183 -45.76 -33.20 34.77
N ASP A 184 -46.52 -32.24 34.26
CA ASP A 184 -46.45 -30.77 34.28
C ASP A 184 -46.83 -30.02 35.58
N TYR A 185 -46.95 -28.68 35.40
CA TYR A 185 -47.58 -27.58 36.18
C TYR A 185 -46.58 -26.74 37.00
N VAL A 186 -46.43 -25.42 36.87
CA VAL A 186 -47.30 -24.29 36.41
C VAL A 186 -46.45 -23.23 35.69
#